data_AF-A0A6C1KAP6-F1
#
_entry.id   AF-A0A6C1KAP6-F1
#
_cell.length_a   1.000
_cell.length_b   1.000
_cell.length_c   1.000
_cell.angle_alpha   90.00
_cell.angle_beta   90.00
_cell.angle_gamma   90.00
#
_symmetry.space_group_name_H-M   'P 1'
#
loop_
_entity.id
_entity.type
_entity.pdbx_description
1 polymer ?
#
loop_
_entity_poly.entity_id
_entity_poly.type
_entity_poly.pdbx_seq_one_letter_code
_entity_poly.pdbx_strand_id
1 'polypeptide(L)'
;MIRHALDPDQLRTDIEKQDARWFAKAATRTRKFVRLGAFDENSSIWSTAKPAFMLLQQNKCAFCERPFTGPEESRIEMDLEHYRPKSAVAMWKPPAGVRPYPSLTGDASATGYYWLAYQTGNYAAACKICNSDHKGAYFPIAGTRCGDPDDAAALAAEQPYLVYPIGTSDEDPEDLITFTGTVAHPVAADGPRHARGALIIDFFGLNTRDQLHIQRAEIIERFGKALIAVADGHAEAADHSYVAQIRNPIIPHAACLRAFKRLWDEDQQGARRLFDACRNMLATRLLDPTAAGLGVGIP
;
A
#
# COMPACT_ATOMS: atom_id res chain seq x y z
N MET A 1 2.48 3.83 -3.52
CA MET A 1 2.66 2.43 -3.09
C MET A 1 3.99 1.98 -3.66
N ILE A 2 4.82 1.27 -2.91
CA ILE A 2 6.10 0.74 -3.39
C ILE A 2 6.17 -0.77 -3.19
N ARG A 3 7.03 -1.43 -3.96
CA ARG A 3 7.46 -2.80 -3.66
C ARG A 3 8.34 -2.83 -2.40
N HIS A 4 8.10 -3.82 -1.54
CA HIS A 4 8.93 -4.15 -0.41
C HIS A 4 9.78 -5.38 -0.74
N ALA A 5 11.09 -5.22 -0.75
CA ALA A 5 12.02 -6.31 -1.00
C ALA A 5 11.88 -7.39 0.08
N LEU A 6 11.68 -8.63 -0.35
CA LEU A 6 11.49 -9.78 0.54
C LEU A 6 12.76 -10.64 0.52
N ASP A 7 13.36 -10.80 1.70
CA ASP A 7 14.25 -11.92 2.02
C ASP A 7 13.42 -12.96 2.81
N PRO A 8 13.08 -14.12 2.21
CA PRO A 8 12.27 -15.14 2.87
C PRO A 8 12.90 -15.72 4.13
N ASP A 9 14.23 -15.85 4.16
CA ASP A 9 14.95 -16.45 5.29
C ASP A 9 15.03 -15.47 6.46
N GLN A 10 15.25 -14.19 6.16
CA GLN A 10 15.18 -13.13 7.17
C GLN A 10 13.75 -12.98 7.73
N LEU A 11 12.72 -13.00 6.88
CA LEU A 11 11.33 -12.95 7.34
C LEU A 11 10.99 -14.15 8.24
N ARG A 12 11.40 -15.36 7.87
CA ARG A 12 11.25 -16.57 8.70
C ARG A 12 11.92 -16.37 10.05
N THR A 13 13.19 -15.95 10.04
CA THR A 13 13.98 -15.69 11.25
C THR A 13 13.27 -14.70 12.18
N ASP A 14 12.73 -13.60 11.62
CA ASP A 14 12.07 -12.58 12.43
C ASP A 14 10.72 -13.01 12.99
N ILE A 15 9.99 -13.89 12.31
CA ILE A 15 8.78 -14.52 12.84
C ILE A 15 9.12 -15.50 13.97
N GLU A 16 10.15 -16.33 13.79
CA GLU A 16 10.58 -17.31 14.79
C GLU A 16 11.15 -16.64 16.06
N LYS A 17 11.71 -15.43 15.95
CA LYS A 17 12.05 -14.60 17.12
C LYS A 17 10.82 -14.24 17.96
N GLN A 18 9.65 -14.08 17.36
CA GLN A 18 8.41 -13.79 18.09
C GLN A 18 7.77 -15.07 18.66
N ASP A 19 7.84 -16.17 17.90
CA ASP A 19 7.38 -17.50 18.33
C ASP A 19 8.08 -18.60 17.52
N ALA A 20 9.04 -19.28 18.15
CA ALA A 20 9.83 -20.34 17.52
C ALA A 20 8.99 -21.52 16.98
N ARG A 21 7.73 -21.65 17.42
CA ARG A 21 6.80 -22.69 16.94
C ARG A 21 5.77 -22.15 15.95
N TRP A 22 5.86 -20.90 15.52
CA TRP A 22 4.85 -20.24 14.68
C TRP A 22 4.55 -21.05 13.40
N PHE A 23 5.57 -21.46 12.65
CA PHE A 23 5.39 -22.23 11.42
C PHE A 23 4.77 -23.62 11.65
N ALA A 24 5.16 -24.33 12.71
CA ALA A 24 4.56 -25.62 13.06
C ALA A 24 3.08 -25.47 13.45
N LYS A 25 2.75 -24.41 14.20
CA LYS A 25 1.37 -24.05 14.58
C LYS A 25 0.54 -23.63 13.36
N ALA A 26 1.11 -22.85 12.45
CA ALA A 26 0.52 -22.43 11.19
C ALA A 26 0.18 -23.65 10.32
N ALA A 27 1.15 -24.53 10.07
CA ALA A 27 0.94 -25.75 9.27
C ALA A 27 -0.18 -26.65 9.84
N THR A 28 -0.25 -26.77 11.17
CA THR A 28 -1.32 -27.55 11.83
C THR A 28 -2.70 -26.92 11.63
N ARG A 29 -2.80 -25.59 11.72
CA ARG A 29 -4.07 -24.86 11.49
C ARG A 29 -4.49 -24.90 10.03
N THR A 30 -3.55 -24.72 9.09
CA THR A 30 -3.84 -24.84 7.64
C THR A 30 -4.44 -26.20 7.32
N ARG A 31 -3.86 -27.31 7.82
CA ARG A 31 -4.45 -28.65 7.64
C ARG A 31 -5.85 -28.78 8.24
N LYS A 32 -6.12 -28.16 9.39
CA LYS A 32 -7.46 -28.11 10.01
C LYS A 32 -8.45 -27.43 9.07
N PHE A 33 -8.12 -26.24 8.56
CA PHE A 33 -9.02 -25.45 7.71
C PHE A 33 -9.26 -26.09 6.35
N VAL A 34 -8.22 -26.70 5.76
CA VAL A 34 -8.35 -27.48 4.52
C VAL A 34 -9.35 -28.63 4.69
N ARG A 35 -9.27 -29.38 5.80
CA ARG A 35 -10.25 -30.43 6.09
C ARG A 35 -11.67 -29.92 6.32
N LEU A 36 -11.81 -28.74 6.92
CA LEU A 36 -13.12 -28.14 7.22
C LEU A 36 -13.76 -27.46 6.03
N GLY A 37 -12.99 -27.07 5.00
CA GLY A 37 -13.47 -26.24 3.91
C GLY A 37 -13.78 -24.80 4.33
N ALA A 38 -13.31 -24.37 5.52
CA ALA A 38 -13.61 -23.08 6.10
C ALA A 38 -12.56 -22.67 7.15
N PHE A 39 -12.47 -21.36 7.36
CA PHE A 39 -11.69 -20.78 8.46
C PHE A 39 -12.55 -20.80 9.74
N ASP A 40 -12.05 -21.49 10.77
CA ASP A 40 -12.75 -21.66 12.04
C ASP A 40 -11.75 -21.69 13.20
N GLU A 41 -11.58 -20.56 13.89
CA GLU A 41 -10.83 -20.48 15.15
C GLU A 41 -11.29 -19.32 16.04
N ASN A 42 -11.17 -19.52 17.35
CA ASN A 42 -11.51 -18.51 18.36
C ASN A 42 -10.30 -17.66 18.80
N SER A 43 -9.08 -18.11 18.50
CA SER A 43 -7.85 -17.42 18.87
C SER A 43 -6.78 -17.60 17.81
N SER A 44 -6.43 -16.49 17.19
CA SER A 44 -5.50 -16.42 16.07
C SER A 44 -4.05 -16.26 16.48
N ILE A 45 -3.13 -16.71 15.62
CA ILE A 45 -1.68 -16.52 15.83
C ILE A 45 -1.02 -15.63 14.78
N TRP A 46 -1.74 -15.14 13.75
CA TRP A 46 -1.09 -14.34 12.69
C TRP A 46 -0.56 -13.02 13.24
N SER A 47 -1.24 -12.42 14.22
CA SER A 47 -0.80 -11.18 14.88
C SER A 47 0.58 -11.31 15.54
N THR A 48 1.03 -12.52 15.88
CA THR A 48 2.39 -12.79 16.35
C THR A 48 3.46 -12.49 15.29
N ALA A 49 3.14 -12.65 14.00
CA ALA A 49 4.04 -12.37 12.89
C ALA A 49 4.16 -10.86 12.57
N LYS A 50 3.26 -10.03 13.12
CA LYS A 50 3.14 -8.60 12.80
C LYS A 50 4.45 -7.82 12.92
N PRO A 51 5.28 -7.97 13.98
CA PRO A 51 6.54 -7.23 14.09
C PRO A 51 7.50 -7.49 12.93
N ALA A 52 7.55 -8.73 12.40
CA ALA A 52 8.42 -9.08 11.28
C ALA A 52 7.99 -8.36 9.99
N PHE A 53 6.67 -8.28 9.73
CA PHE A 53 6.14 -7.54 8.58
C PHE A 53 6.29 -6.03 8.72
N MET A 54 6.18 -5.49 9.94
CA MET A 54 6.47 -4.08 10.19
C MET A 54 7.92 -3.72 9.85
N LEU A 55 8.88 -4.57 10.21
CA LEU A 55 10.29 -4.39 9.84
C LEU A 55 10.50 -4.51 8.32
N LEU A 56 9.95 -5.57 7.72
CA LEU A 56 10.00 -5.81 6.26
C LEU A 56 9.46 -4.61 5.46
N GLN A 57 8.39 -3.99 5.96
CA GLN A 57 7.74 -2.85 5.31
C GLN A 57 8.25 -1.49 5.80
N GLN A 58 9.34 -1.48 6.56
CA GLN A 58 10.01 -0.27 7.03
C GLN A 58 9.06 0.65 7.82
N ASN A 59 8.16 0.03 8.58
CA ASN A 59 7.10 0.68 9.32
C ASN A 59 6.23 1.62 8.43
N LYS A 60 5.84 1.18 7.23
CA LYS A 60 4.87 1.89 6.38
C LYS A 60 3.74 1.02 5.88
N CYS A 61 2.60 1.64 5.59
CA CYS A 61 1.43 0.95 5.07
C CYS A 61 1.71 0.38 3.69
N ALA A 62 1.46 -0.91 3.54
CA ALA A 62 1.54 -1.62 2.27
C ALA A 62 0.78 -0.89 1.16
N PHE A 63 -0.32 -0.20 1.49
CA PHE A 63 -1.23 0.36 0.49
C PHE A 63 -1.09 1.88 0.33
N CYS A 64 -1.07 2.64 1.43
CA CYS A 64 -1.02 4.11 1.36
C CYS A 64 0.33 4.72 1.71
N GLU A 65 1.33 3.92 2.08
CA GLU A 65 2.68 4.36 2.50
C GLU A 65 2.74 5.34 3.68
N ARG A 66 1.61 5.62 4.35
CA ARG A 66 1.63 6.35 5.62
C ARG A 66 2.57 5.60 6.57
N PRO A 67 3.52 6.31 7.21
CA PRO A 67 4.42 5.70 8.16
C PRO A 67 3.66 5.37 9.44
N PHE A 68 4.16 4.39 10.15
CA PHE A 68 3.75 4.06 11.49
C PHE A 68 4.74 4.70 12.45
N THR A 69 4.22 5.29 13.51
CA THR A 69 5.03 5.86 14.59
C THR A 69 5.72 4.74 15.37
N GLY A 70 6.44 5.03 16.45
CA GLY A 70 7.28 4.05 17.15
C GLY A 70 6.61 2.69 17.48
N PRO A 71 7.39 1.66 17.88
CA PRO A 71 6.92 0.27 17.98
C PRO A 71 5.61 0.07 18.76
N GLU A 72 5.34 0.86 19.80
CA GLU A 72 4.12 0.77 20.61
C GLU A 72 2.89 1.36 19.92
N GLU A 73 2.98 2.58 19.40
CA GLU A 73 1.88 3.24 18.68
C GLU A 73 1.54 2.52 17.36
N SER A 74 2.58 2.05 16.66
CA SER A 74 2.42 1.16 15.52
C SER A 74 1.56 -0.07 15.84
N ARG A 75 1.68 -0.66 17.04
CA ARG A 75 0.87 -1.84 17.38
C ARG A 75 -0.62 -1.53 17.43
N ILE A 76 -1.00 -0.29 17.69
CA ILE A 76 -2.39 0.17 17.77
C ILE A 76 -2.88 0.64 16.40
N GLU A 77 -2.05 1.34 15.62
CA GLU A 77 -2.47 1.89 14.31
C GLU A 77 -2.51 0.84 13.18
N MET A 78 -1.92 -0.34 13.43
CA MET A 78 -1.69 -1.36 12.42
C MET A 78 -2.41 -2.67 12.63
N ASP A 79 -2.66 -3.34 11.53
CA ASP A 79 -3.03 -4.74 11.50
C ASP A 79 -2.09 -5.51 10.58
N LEU A 80 -1.87 -6.78 10.90
CA LEU A 80 -1.34 -7.72 9.93
C LEU A 80 -2.54 -8.28 9.16
N GLU A 81 -2.67 -7.83 7.91
CA GLU A 81 -3.84 -8.08 7.09
C GLU A 81 -3.60 -9.24 6.12
N HIS A 82 -4.68 -9.96 5.81
CA HIS A 82 -4.74 -10.99 4.78
C HIS A 82 -5.02 -10.38 3.40
N TYR A 83 -4.05 -10.41 2.48
CA TYR A 83 -4.22 -9.92 1.11
C TYR A 83 -5.48 -10.52 0.45
N ARG A 84 -5.56 -11.85 0.41
CA ARG A 84 -6.78 -12.62 0.14
C ARG A 84 -7.50 -12.92 1.45
N PRO A 85 -8.78 -12.53 1.63
CA PRO A 85 -9.51 -12.72 2.89
C PRO A 85 -9.60 -14.20 3.30
N LYS A 86 -9.19 -14.50 4.54
CA LYS A 86 -9.23 -15.86 5.11
C LYS A 86 -10.65 -16.43 5.32
N SER A 87 -11.66 -15.57 5.32
CA SER A 87 -13.06 -15.88 5.61
C SER A 87 -13.93 -15.29 4.50
N ALA A 88 -15.24 -15.17 4.74
CA ALA A 88 -16.18 -14.61 3.77
C ALA A 88 -15.65 -13.38 3.02
N VAL A 89 -15.80 -13.39 1.70
CA VAL A 89 -15.49 -12.29 0.79
C VAL A 89 -16.79 -11.63 0.39
N ALA A 90 -16.90 -10.32 0.61
CA ALA A 90 -18.04 -9.52 0.16
C ALA A 90 -17.81 -9.03 -1.28
N MET A 91 -18.90 -8.85 -2.02
CA MET A 91 -18.86 -8.18 -3.32
C MET A 91 -18.58 -6.69 -3.10
N TRP A 92 -17.50 -6.19 -3.70
CA TRP A 92 -17.14 -4.78 -3.58
C TRP A 92 -17.99 -3.93 -4.53
N LYS A 93 -18.69 -2.95 -3.97
CA LYS A 93 -19.45 -1.95 -4.73
C LYS A 93 -18.78 -0.59 -4.58
N PRO A 94 -18.35 0.05 -5.68
CA PRO A 94 -17.71 1.36 -5.60
C PRO A 94 -18.67 2.38 -4.97
N PRO A 95 -18.19 3.26 -4.07
CA PRO A 95 -18.99 4.35 -3.51
C PRO A 95 -19.56 5.27 -4.59
N ALA A 96 -20.64 5.98 -4.26
CA ALA A 96 -21.17 7.02 -5.15
C ALA A 96 -20.11 8.09 -5.45
N GLY A 97 -20.03 8.54 -6.70
CA GLY A 97 -19.03 9.52 -7.15
C GLY A 97 -17.68 8.94 -7.57
N VAL A 98 -17.47 7.63 -7.40
CA VAL A 98 -16.35 6.90 -8.00
C VAL A 98 -16.69 6.52 -9.44
N ARG A 99 -15.69 6.43 -10.32
CA ARG A 99 -15.90 6.00 -11.72
C ARG A 99 -16.59 4.63 -11.78
N PRO A 100 -17.42 4.36 -12.79
CA PRO A 100 -17.99 3.04 -12.95
C PRO A 100 -16.88 2.04 -13.30
N TYR A 101 -16.85 0.94 -12.56
CA TYR A 101 -16.06 -0.24 -12.90
C TYR A 101 -16.98 -1.27 -13.56
N PRO A 102 -16.45 -2.18 -14.42
CA PRO A 102 -17.21 -3.32 -14.89
C PRO A 102 -17.85 -4.05 -13.69
N SER A 103 -19.03 -4.63 -13.87
CA SER A 103 -19.78 -5.32 -12.82
C SER A 103 -19.03 -6.49 -12.16
N LEU A 104 -17.91 -6.92 -12.76
CA LEU A 104 -17.07 -8.03 -12.30
C LEU A 104 -15.92 -7.49 -11.45
N THR A 105 -16.20 -7.31 -10.15
CA THR A 105 -15.19 -7.27 -9.08
C THR A 105 -15.11 -8.62 -8.36
N GLY A 106 -15.53 -9.69 -9.05
CA GLY A 106 -15.66 -11.05 -8.54
C GLY A 106 -16.86 -11.24 -7.63
N ASP A 107 -17.39 -12.47 -7.64
CA ASP A 107 -18.52 -12.83 -6.80
C ASP A 107 -18.12 -12.88 -5.32
N ALA A 108 -19.13 -12.72 -4.46
CA ALA A 108 -18.99 -12.98 -3.03
C ALA A 108 -18.64 -14.46 -2.78
N SER A 109 -17.95 -14.74 -1.68
CA SER A 109 -17.67 -16.10 -1.24
C SER A 109 -17.99 -16.23 0.24
N ALA A 110 -18.70 -17.30 0.62
CA ALA A 110 -19.05 -17.54 2.02
C ALA A 110 -17.84 -18.00 2.87
N THR A 111 -16.85 -18.63 2.24
CA THR A 111 -15.70 -19.26 2.91
C THR A 111 -14.39 -18.53 2.68
N GLY A 112 -14.28 -17.79 1.57
CA GLY A 112 -13.05 -17.11 1.14
C GLY A 112 -11.86 -18.05 0.99
N TYR A 113 -10.68 -17.58 1.36
CA TYR A 113 -9.40 -18.24 1.14
C TYR A 113 -8.84 -18.85 2.44
N TYR A 114 -9.62 -19.71 3.08
CA TYR A 114 -9.30 -20.27 4.40
C TYR A 114 -7.94 -21.01 4.44
N TRP A 115 -7.50 -21.59 3.33
CA TRP A 115 -6.21 -22.28 3.21
C TRP A 115 -5.02 -21.31 3.17
N LEU A 116 -5.27 -20.03 2.85
CA LEU A 116 -4.27 -18.97 2.85
C LEU A 116 -4.22 -18.20 4.17
N ALA A 117 -5.03 -18.57 5.17
CA ALA A 117 -5.12 -17.87 6.45
C ALA A 117 -3.78 -17.77 7.20
N TYR A 118 -2.89 -18.74 6.98
CA TYR A 118 -1.58 -18.84 7.62
C TYR A 118 -0.39 -18.86 6.66
N GLN A 119 -0.59 -18.42 5.42
CA GLN A 119 0.47 -18.28 4.42
C GLN A 119 1.12 -16.90 4.55
N THR A 120 2.43 -16.83 4.78
CA THR A 120 3.14 -15.54 4.93
C THR A 120 3.07 -14.69 3.66
N GLY A 121 3.07 -15.32 2.48
CA GLY A 121 2.84 -14.65 1.19
C GLY A 121 1.41 -14.13 0.99
N ASN A 122 0.53 -14.31 1.98
CA ASN A 122 -0.81 -13.70 2.01
C ASN A 122 -0.91 -12.59 3.06
N TYR A 123 0.20 -12.18 3.69
CA TYR A 123 0.18 -11.14 4.72
C TYR A 123 0.79 -9.82 4.24
N ALA A 124 0.25 -8.71 4.74
CA ALA A 124 0.85 -7.39 4.66
C ALA A 124 0.45 -6.55 5.87
N ALA A 125 1.37 -5.75 6.40
CA ALA A 125 1.08 -4.76 7.41
C ALA A 125 0.36 -3.57 6.76
N ALA A 126 -0.88 -3.29 7.19
CA ALA A 126 -1.68 -2.16 6.73
C ALA A 126 -2.26 -1.33 7.89
N CYS A 127 -2.41 -0.02 7.69
CA CYS A 127 -3.05 0.83 8.69
C CYS A 127 -4.55 0.52 8.77
N LYS A 128 -5.17 0.81 9.93
CA LYS A 128 -6.60 0.57 10.16
C LYS A 128 -7.52 1.15 9.08
N ILE A 129 -7.22 2.33 8.55
CA ILE A 129 -8.04 2.93 7.48
C ILE A 129 -8.00 2.05 6.22
N CYS A 130 -6.80 1.68 5.76
CA CYS A 130 -6.68 0.83 4.57
C CYS A 130 -7.22 -0.59 4.82
N ASN A 131 -7.00 -1.13 6.01
CA ASN A 131 -7.41 -2.48 6.38
C ASN A 131 -8.90 -2.60 6.65
N SER A 132 -9.41 -1.85 7.62
CA SER A 132 -10.77 -1.99 8.14
C SER A 132 -11.79 -1.19 7.34
N ASP A 133 -11.50 0.07 7.02
CA ASP A 133 -12.49 0.96 6.40
C ASP A 133 -12.59 0.74 4.88
N HIS A 134 -11.46 0.50 4.23
CA HIS A 134 -11.39 0.28 2.78
C HIS A 134 -11.43 -1.21 2.40
N LYS A 135 -10.42 -1.98 2.81
CA LYS A 135 -10.28 -3.37 2.33
C LYS A 135 -11.32 -4.30 2.92
N GLY A 136 -11.48 -4.32 4.24
CA GLY A 136 -12.40 -5.19 4.97
C GLY A 136 -12.44 -6.62 4.41
N ALA A 137 -13.64 -7.08 4.08
CA ALA A 137 -13.88 -8.39 3.47
C ALA A 137 -13.84 -8.36 1.93
N TYR A 138 -13.37 -7.28 1.30
CA TYR A 138 -13.39 -7.13 -0.15
C TYR A 138 -12.09 -7.64 -0.78
N PHE A 139 -12.23 -8.32 -1.92
CA PHE A 139 -11.10 -8.73 -2.75
C PHE A 139 -11.52 -8.72 -4.22
N PRO A 140 -11.44 -7.54 -4.88
CA PRO A 140 -11.87 -7.38 -6.25
C PRO A 140 -10.95 -8.13 -7.21
N ILE A 141 -11.55 -8.97 -8.05
CA ILE A 141 -10.86 -9.78 -9.06
C ILE A 141 -11.56 -9.62 -10.42
N ALA A 142 -10.81 -9.72 -11.52
CA ALA A 142 -11.37 -9.64 -12.88
C ALA A 142 -11.80 -11.02 -13.43
N GLY A 143 -11.15 -12.08 -12.96
CA GLY A 143 -11.45 -13.47 -13.32
C GLY A 143 -12.45 -14.15 -12.37
N THR A 144 -12.41 -15.48 -12.37
CA THR A 144 -13.24 -16.33 -11.49
C THR A 144 -12.51 -16.60 -10.18
N ARG A 145 -13.23 -16.52 -9.06
CA ARG A 145 -12.66 -16.77 -7.74
C ARG A 145 -12.26 -18.24 -7.59
N CYS A 146 -11.03 -18.49 -7.16
CA CYS A 146 -10.58 -19.83 -6.86
C CYS A 146 -11.29 -20.35 -5.59
N GLY A 147 -11.88 -21.53 -5.67
CA GLY A 147 -12.55 -22.21 -4.55
C GLY A 147 -11.83 -23.48 -4.09
N ASP A 148 -10.73 -23.86 -4.75
CA ASP A 148 -10.00 -25.09 -4.49
C ASP A 148 -8.57 -24.77 -3.98
N PRO A 149 -8.22 -25.18 -2.75
CA PRO A 149 -6.87 -25.03 -2.20
C PRO A 149 -5.74 -25.62 -3.06
N ASP A 150 -6.02 -26.64 -3.87
CA ASP A 150 -5.02 -27.37 -4.65
C ASP A 150 -4.91 -26.86 -6.11
N ASP A 151 -5.77 -25.92 -6.53
CA ASP A 151 -5.76 -25.36 -7.89
C ASP A 151 -4.98 -24.03 -7.97
N ALA A 152 -3.66 -24.15 -8.03
CA ALA A 152 -2.77 -23.01 -8.20
C ALA A 152 -2.99 -22.25 -9.52
N ALA A 153 -3.44 -22.94 -10.57
CA ALA A 153 -3.69 -22.31 -11.87
C ALA A 153 -4.94 -21.42 -11.82
N ALA A 154 -6.03 -21.90 -11.21
CA ALA A 154 -7.22 -21.10 -10.95
C ALA A 154 -6.91 -19.91 -10.04
N LEU A 155 -6.08 -20.09 -9.00
CA LEU A 155 -5.68 -19.00 -8.11
C LEU A 155 -4.89 -17.89 -8.84
N ALA A 156 -4.04 -18.27 -9.81
CA ALA A 156 -3.31 -17.32 -10.64
C ALA A 156 -4.22 -16.64 -11.69
N ALA A 157 -5.25 -17.34 -12.17
CA ALA A 157 -6.19 -16.84 -13.17
C ALA A 157 -7.21 -15.82 -12.61
N GLU A 158 -7.28 -15.63 -11.29
CA GLU A 158 -8.20 -14.67 -10.67
C GLU A 158 -8.01 -13.22 -11.18
N GLN A 159 -6.78 -12.85 -11.57
CA GLN A 159 -6.41 -11.48 -11.92
C GLN A 159 -6.89 -10.45 -10.87
N PRO A 160 -6.26 -10.42 -9.68
CA PRO A 160 -6.61 -9.46 -8.65
C PRO A 160 -6.41 -8.02 -9.09
N TYR A 161 -7.39 -7.16 -8.81
CA TYR A 161 -7.22 -5.74 -9.07
C TYR A 161 -6.30 -5.08 -8.04
N LEU A 162 -6.37 -5.50 -6.77
CA LEU A 162 -5.40 -5.06 -5.77
C LEU A 162 -4.01 -5.60 -6.15
N VAL A 163 -2.95 -4.88 -5.77
CA VAL A 163 -1.57 -5.33 -5.97
C VAL A 163 -1.01 -5.81 -4.63
N TYR A 164 -0.28 -6.92 -4.66
CA TYR A 164 0.45 -7.41 -3.49
C TYR A 164 1.89 -6.87 -3.50
N PRO A 165 2.26 -5.95 -2.58
CA PRO A 165 3.52 -5.22 -2.71
C PRO A 165 4.73 -5.93 -2.08
N ILE A 166 4.58 -7.13 -1.51
CA ILE A 166 5.66 -7.82 -0.80
C ILE A 166 6.35 -8.83 -1.71
N GLY A 167 7.66 -8.69 -1.87
CA GLY A 167 8.45 -9.55 -2.77
C GLY A 167 8.15 -9.28 -4.24
N THR A 168 8.26 -10.31 -5.08
CA THR A 168 8.18 -10.22 -6.55
C THR A 168 7.08 -11.08 -7.16
N SER A 169 6.13 -11.57 -6.34
CA SER A 169 5.04 -12.44 -6.80
C SER A 169 3.96 -11.71 -7.62
N ASP A 170 3.98 -10.38 -7.64
CA ASP A 170 3.04 -9.52 -8.35
C ASP A 170 3.78 -8.34 -9.03
N GLU A 171 3.07 -7.61 -9.88
CA GLU A 171 3.55 -6.40 -10.57
C GLU A 171 4.07 -5.35 -9.58
N ASP A 172 4.96 -4.47 -10.04
CA ASP A 172 5.46 -3.41 -9.17
C ASP A 172 4.34 -2.39 -8.96
N PRO A 173 4.01 -2.01 -7.72
CA PRO A 173 3.00 -0.98 -7.51
C PRO A 173 3.34 0.34 -8.23
N GLU A 174 4.63 0.65 -8.43
CA GLU A 174 5.07 1.83 -9.20
C GLU A 174 4.91 1.69 -10.72
N ASP A 175 4.65 0.48 -11.25
CA ASP A 175 4.26 0.26 -12.65
C ASP A 175 2.74 0.43 -12.87
N LEU A 176 1.97 0.51 -11.78
CA LEU A 176 0.52 0.66 -11.79
C LEU A 176 0.09 2.07 -11.37
N ILE A 177 0.76 2.67 -10.39
CA ILE A 177 0.42 3.97 -9.81
C ILE A 177 1.64 4.89 -9.80
N THR A 178 1.47 6.09 -10.34
CA THR A 178 2.40 7.22 -10.24
C THR A 178 1.71 8.42 -9.57
N PHE A 179 2.42 9.54 -9.44
CA PHE A 179 1.91 10.75 -8.83
C PHE A 179 2.25 11.98 -9.66
N THR A 180 1.33 12.94 -9.68
CA THR A 180 1.59 14.33 -10.04
C THR A 180 1.36 15.15 -8.79
N GLY A 181 2.45 15.57 -8.16
CA GLY A 181 2.41 16.17 -6.82
C GLY A 181 1.84 15.20 -5.80
N THR A 182 0.77 15.59 -5.12
CA THR A 182 0.16 14.75 -4.08
C THR A 182 -0.96 13.85 -4.60
N VAL A 183 -1.34 13.97 -5.87
CA VAL A 183 -2.42 13.22 -6.51
C VAL A 183 -1.86 11.96 -7.19
N ALA A 184 -2.46 10.81 -6.89
CA ALA A 184 -2.13 9.53 -7.50
C ALA A 184 -2.85 9.35 -8.84
N HIS A 185 -2.18 8.75 -9.82
CA HIS A 185 -2.72 8.44 -11.14
C HIS A 185 -2.29 7.04 -11.59
N PRO A 186 -3.08 6.35 -12.43
CA PRO A 186 -2.59 5.15 -13.12
C PRO A 186 -1.39 5.50 -14.00
N VAL A 187 -0.39 4.62 -14.05
CA VAL A 187 0.76 4.79 -14.95
C VAL A 187 0.34 4.59 -16.40
N ALA A 188 -0.43 3.54 -16.66
CA ALA A 188 -0.95 3.26 -18.00
C ALA A 188 -2.09 4.22 -18.35
N ALA A 189 -2.08 4.73 -19.59
CA ALA A 189 -3.13 5.60 -20.10
C ALA A 189 -4.48 4.87 -20.24
N ASP A 190 -4.45 3.60 -20.64
CA ASP A 190 -5.62 2.76 -20.85
C ASP A 190 -5.34 1.26 -20.62
N GLY A 191 -6.34 0.42 -20.90
CA GLY A 191 -6.23 -1.04 -20.82
C GLY A 191 -6.25 -1.63 -19.39
N PRO A 192 -5.94 -2.94 -19.25
CA PRO A 192 -6.05 -3.65 -17.98
C PRO A 192 -5.20 -3.06 -16.85
N ARG A 193 -3.97 -2.60 -17.14
CA ARG A 193 -3.10 -1.95 -16.15
C ARG A 193 -3.66 -0.61 -15.67
N HIS A 194 -4.25 0.18 -16.57
CA HIS A 194 -4.94 1.41 -16.19
C HIS A 194 -6.12 1.10 -15.25
N ALA A 195 -6.95 0.11 -15.62
CA ALA A 195 -8.09 -0.29 -14.79
C ALA A 195 -7.64 -0.76 -13.41
N ARG A 196 -6.55 -1.54 -13.34
CA ARG A 196 -5.91 -1.99 -12.10
C ARG A 196 -5.43 -0.83 -11.23
N GLY A 197 -4.61 0.08 -11.78
CA GLY A 197 -4.11 1.25 -11.08
C GLY A 197 -5.24 2.17 -10.59
N ALA A 198 -6.22 2.45 -11.45
CA ALA A 198 -7.36 3.28 -11.09
C ALA A 198 -8.20 2.66 -9.97
N LEU A 199 -8.47 1.35 -10.04
CA LEU A 199 -9.22 0.66 -8.99
C LEU A 199 -8.47 0.76 -7.67
N ILE A 200 -7.15 0.51 -7.63
CA ILE A 200 -6.38 0.61 -6.39
C ILE A 200 -6.47 2.03 -5.80
N ILE A 201 -6.37 3.07 -6.63
CA ILE A 201 -6.47 4.48 -6.20
C ILE A 201 -7.83 4.74 -5.53
N ASP A 202 -8.92 4.36 -6.20
CA ASP A 202 -10.28 4.60 -5.70
C ASP A 202 -10.60 3.71 -4.49
N PHE A 203 -10.21 2.43 -4.55
CA PHE A 203 -10.46 1.44 -3.52
C PHE A 203 -9.86 1.85 -2.18
N PHE A 204 -8.63 2.38 -2.16
CA PHE A 204 -7.97 2.85 -0.93
C PHE A 204 -8.14 4.35 -0.66
N GLY A 205 -8.98 5.03 -1.44
CA GLY A 205 -9.24 6.47 -1.32
C GLY A 205 -7.96 7.31 -1.39
N LEU A 206 -6.99 6.92 -2.24
CA LEU A 206 -5.66 7.54 -2.24
C LEU A 206 -5.68 9.03 -2.57
N ASN A 207 -6.75 9.53 -3.20
CA ASN A 207 -6.97 10.92 -3.58
C ASN A 207 -8.13 11.60 -2.84
N THR A 208 -8.81 10.91 -1.93
CA THR A 208 -9.96 11.45 -1.18
C THR A 208 -9.65 11.66 0.30
N ARG A 209 -8.41 11.39 0.70
CA ARG A 209 -7.93 11.43 2.07
C ARG A 209 -6.98 12.61 2.25
N ASP A 210 -7.48 13.71 2.79
CA ASP A 210 -6.74 14.94 3.06
C ASP A 210 -5.38 14.70 3.75
N GLN A 211 -5.35 13.82 4.75
CA GLN A 211 -4.13 13.48 5.47
C GLN A 211 -3.03 12.91 4.56
N LEU A 212 -3.38 12.15 3.52
CA LEU A 212 -2.41 11.64 2.56
C LEU A 212 -1.84 12.78 1.72
N HIS A 213 -2.67 13.74 1.29
CA HIS A 213 -2.20 14.89 0.53
C HIS A 213 -1.27 15.77 1.37
N ILE A 214 -1.61 16.03 2.62
CA ILE A 214 -0.77 16.79 3.56
C ILE A 214 0.58 16.11 3.72
N GLN A 215 0.61 14.82 4.08
CA GLN A 215 1.87 14.10 4.30
C GLN A 215 2.73 13.98 3.03
N ARG A 216 2.11 13.82 1.85
CA ARG A 216 2.84 13.83 0.57
C ARG A 216 3.44 15.20 0.29
N ALA A 217 2.70 16.28 0.54
CA ALA A 217 3.22 17.64 0.38
C ALA A 217 4.35 17.94 1.35
N GLU A 218 4.29 17.49 2.61
CA GLU A 218 5.38 17.64 3.59
C GLU A 218 6.69 17.00 3.09
N ILE A 219 6.59 15.82 2.47
CA ILE A 219 7.75 15.11 1.91
C ILE A 219 8.28 15.82 0.66
N ILE A 220 7.39 16.26 -0.25
CA ILE A 220 7.79 17.05 -1.43
C ILE A 220 8.44 18.36 -0.99
N GLU A 221 7.90 19.05 0.00
CA GLU A 221 8.43 20.32 0.51
C GLU A 221 9.83 20.13 1.10
N ARG A 222 10.01 19.10 1.94
CA ARG A 222 11.30 18.82 2.56
C ARG A 222 12.39 18.52 1.55
N PHE A 223 12.15 17.62 0.60
CA PHE A 223 13.15 17.23 -0.39
C PHE A 223 13.26 18.25 -1.54
N GLY A 224 12.17 18.95 -1.86
CA GLY A 224 12.15 20.01 -2.87
C GLY A 224 13.03 21.20 -2.49
N LYS A 225 13.05 21.60 -1.21
CA LYS A 225 14.01 22.59 -0.69
C LYS A 225 15.46 22.21 -0.98
N ALA A 226 15.84 20.97 -0.65
CA ALA A 226 17.19 20.47 -0.87
C ALA A 226 17.54 20.40 -2.37
N LEU A 227 16.61 19.94 -3.21
CA LEU A 227 16.78 19.92 -4.66
C LEU A 227 16.98 21.32 -5.25
N ILE A 228 16.19 22.29 -4.79
CA ILE A 228 16.31 23.71 -5.18
C ILE A 228 17.67 24.26 -4.78
N ALA A 229 18.10 24.05 -3.53
CA ALA A 229 19.38 24.55 -3.05
C ALA A 229 20.57 23.98 -3.85
N VAL A 230 20.51 22.69 -4.20
CA VAL A 230 21.53 22.04 -5.03
C VAL A 230 21.55 22.64 -6.43
N ALA A 231 20.39 22.84 -7.04
CA ALA A 231 20.31 23.41 -8.39
C ALA A 231 20.73 24.88 -8.46
N ASP A 232 20.44 25.66 -7.41
CA ASP A 232 20.75 27.09 -7.35
C ASP A 232 22.18 27.36 -6.84
N GLY A 233 22.95 26.30 -6.55
CA GLY A 233 24.37 26.40 -6.19
C GLY A 233 24.63 26.90 -4.77
N HIS A 234 23.65 26.80 -3.87
CA HIS A 234 23.75 27.25 -2.47
C HIS A 234 23.40 26.13 -1.47
N ALA A 235 23.47 24.87 -1.89
CA ALA A 235 23.25 23.71 -1.03
C ALA A 235 24.31 23.59 0.06
N GLU A 236 23.85 23.19 1.23
CA GLU A 236 24.70 22.74 2.33
C GLU A 236 24.93 21.22 2.24
N ALA A 237 25.87 20.69 3.03
CA ALA A 237 26.13 19.24 3.10
C ALA A 237 24.87 18.42 3.48
N ALA A 238 23.99 19.01 4.27
CA ALA A 238 22.71 18.39 4.64
C ALA A 238 21.78 18.23 3.42
N ASP A 239 21.71 19.21 2.52
CA ASP A 239 20.89 19.14 1.30
C ASP A 239 21.37 18.02 0.38
N HIS A 240 22.68 17.92 0.17
CA HIS A 240 23.27 16.82 -0.59
C HIS A 240 22.94 15.46 0.03
N SER A 241 22.95 15.36 1.36
CA SER A 241 22.59 14.14 2.08
C SER A 241 21.11 13.78 1.90
N TYR A 242 20.20 14.77 1.92
CA TYR A 242 18.79 14.55 1.60
C TYR A 242 18.60 14.07 0.17
N VAL A 243 19.18 14.78 -0.81
CA VAL A 243 19.04 14.43 -2.23
C VAL A 243 19.59 13.03 -2.52
N ALA A 244 20.71 12.64 -1.91
CA ALA A 244 21.27 11.29 -2.05
C ALA A 244 20.32 10.19 -1.54
N GLN A 245 19.46 10.49 -0.56
CA GLN A 245 18.53 9.53 0.03
C GLN A 245 17.16 9.49 -0.66
N ILE A 246 16.87 10.34 -1.65
CA ILE A 246 15.51 10.52 -2.21
C ILE A 246 14.85 9.23 -2.72
N ARG A 247 15.64 8.22 -3.11
CA ARG A 247 15.14 6.92 -3.56
C ARG A 247 14.99 5.89 -2.44
N ASN A 248 15.38 6.22 -1.21
CA ASN A 248 15.37 5.27 -0.09
C ASN A 248 13.92 4.84 0.22
N PRO A 249 13.61 3.53 0.16
CA PRO A 249 12.25 3.04 0.38
C PRO A 249 11.71 3.34 1.79
N ILE A 250 12.56 3.62 2.79
CA ILE A 250 12.10 3.95 4.16
C ILE A 250 11.34 5.28 4.22
N ILE A 251 11.57 6.17 3.24
CA ILE A 251 10.95 7.50 3.23
C ILE A 251 9.42 7.33 3.14
N PRO A 252 8.65 8.00 4.02
CA PRO A 252 7.19 8.06 3.89
C PRO A 252 6.76 8.50 2.49
N HIS A 253 5.73 7.86 1.94
CA HIS A 253 5.22 8.20 0.60
C HIS A 253 6.31 8.16 -0.50
N ALA A 254 7.18 7.15 -0.46
CA ALA A 254 8.35 7.05 -1.34
C ALA A 254 7.99 7.08 -2.82
N ALA A 255 6.90 6.43 -3.24
CA ALA A 255 6.46 6.46 -4.64
C ALA A 255 6.12 7.88 -5.12
N CYS A 256 5.48 8.69 -4.25
CA CYS A 256 5.14 10.08 -4.54
C CYS A 256 6.41 10.93 -4.67
N LEU A 257 7.37 10.77 -3.76
CA LEU A 257 8.65 11.47 -3.82
C LEU A 257 9.49 11.07 -5.04
N ARG A 258 9.51 9.78 -5.39
CA ARG A 258 10.18 9.28 -6.60
C ARG A 258 9.57 9.86 -7.87
N ALA A 259 8.24 9.99 -7.93
CA ALA A 259 7.56 10.65 -9.04
C ALA A 259 7.90 12.15 -9.12
N PHE A 260 7.93 12.84 -7.98
CA PHE A 260 8.39 14.23 -7.93
C PHE A 260 9.85 14.39 -8.40
N LYS A 261 10.74 13.47 -8.02
CA LYS A 261 12.14 13.48 -8.49
C LYS A 261 12.25 13.22 -9.99
N ARG A 262 11.44 12.32 -10.56
CA ARG A 262 11.37 12.14 -12.03
C ARG A 262 10.96 13.44 -12.72
N LEU A 263 9.90 14.09 -12.23
CA LEU A 263 9.50 15.41 -12.75
C LEU A 263 10.62 16.45 -12.61
N TRP A 264 11.35 16.48 -11.49
CA TRP A 264 12.48 17.40 -11.31
C TRP A 264 13.58 17.21 -12.36
N ASP A 265 13.86 15.95 -12.71
CA ASP A 265 14.88 15.60 -13.71
C ASP A 265 14.43 15.91 -15.14
N GLU A 266 13.13 15.82 -15.42
CA GLU A 266 12.52 16.00 -16.76
C GLU A 266 12.07 17.45 -17.03
N ASP A 267 11.43 18.10 -16.05
CA ASP A 267 10.95 19.49 -16.09
C ASP A 267 11.15 20.14 -14.70
N GLN A 268 12.35 20.68 -14.49
CA GLN A 268 12.70 21.36 -13.25
C GLN A 268 11.79 22.57 -12.95
N GLN A 269 11.31 23.29 -13.96
CA GLN A 269 10.41 24.43 -13.73
C GLN A 269 9.03 23.96 -13.28
N GLY A 270 8.50 22.90 -13.88
CA GLY A 270 7.28 22.23 -13.44
C GLY A 270 7.39 21.71 -12.02
N ALA A 271 8.50 21.07 -11.68
CA ALA A 271 8.75 20.61 -10.31
C ALA A 271 8.80 21.78 -9.30
N ARG A 272 9.41 22.92 -9.65
CA ARG A 272 9.40 24.13 -8.79
C ARG A 272 8.00 24.68 -8.58
N ARG A 273 7.19 24.79 -9.64
CA ARG A 273 5.78 25.21 -9.53
C ARG A 273 4.99 24.28 -8.61
N LEU A 274 5.23 22.97 -8.73
CA LEU A 274 4.55 21.96 -7.92
C LEU A 274 4.99 22.01 -6.44
N PHE A 275 6.28 22.21 -6.20
CA PHE A 275 6.83 22.45 -4.87
C PHE A 275 6.16 23.68 -4.21
N ASP A 276 6.05 24.79 -4.94
CA ASP A 276 5.39 26.00 -4.43
C ASP A 276 3.91 25.77 -4.13
N ALA A 277 3.21 25.02 -4.98
CA ALA A 277 1.82 24.65 -4.74
C ALA A 277 1.66 23.76 -3.49
N CYS A 278 2.57 22.80 -3.26
CA CYS A 278 2.59 22.00 -2.03
C CYS A 278 2.85 22.86 -0.79
N ARG A 279 3.81 23.78 -0.86
CA ARG A 279 4.13 24.73 0.23
C ARG A 279 2.95 25.63 0.55
N ASN A 280 2.26 26.15 -0.46
CA ASN A 280 1.07 26.98 -0.28
C ASN A 280 -0.08 26.19 0.37
N MET A 281 -0.32 24.95 -0.08
CA MET A 281 -1.33 24.08 0.54
C MET A 281 -1.04 23.86 2.03
N LEU A 282 0.22 23.58 2.39
CA LEU A 282 0.62 23.39 3.78
C LEU A 282 0.43 24.68 4.60
N ALA A 283 0.82 25.84 4.05
CA ALA A 283 0.62 27.13 4.71
C ALA A 283 -0.86 27.45 4.95
N THR A 284 -1.73 27.19 3.98
CA THR A 284 -3.19 27.35 4.14
C THR A 284 -3.72 26.45 5.25
N ARG A 285 -3.32 25.17 5.30
CA ARG A 285 -3.75 24.22 6.34
C ARG A 285 -3.25 24.56 7.73
N LEU A 286 -2.08 25.20 7.85
CA LEU A 286 -1.58 25.69 9.14
C LEU A 286 -2.44 26.83 9.69
N LEU A 287 -3.00 27.67 8.82
CA LEU A 287 -3.86 28.79 9.19
C LEU A 287 -5.33 28.38 9.37
N ASP A 288 -5.79 27.38 8.61
CA ASP A 288 -7.12 26.79 8.71
C ASP A 288 -7.05 25.27 8.53
N PRO A 289 -7.01 24.50 9.64
CA PRO A 289 -6.98 23.04 9.58
C PRO A 289 -8.22 22.43 8.89
N THR A 290 -9.34 23.17 8.84
CA THR A 290 -10.60 22.72 8.26
C THR A 290 -10.76 23.06 6.78
N ALA A 291 -9.88 23.90 6.23
CA ALA A 291 -9.91 24.28 4.82
C ALA A 291 -9.81 23.03 3.94
N ALA A 292 -10.86 22.71 3.19
CA ALA A 292 -10.86 21.60 2.26
C ALA A 292 -9.71 21.78 1.25
N GLY A 293 -8.84 20.78 1.13
CA GLY A 293 -7.71 20.80 0.21
C GLY A 293 -7.88 19.71 -0.83
N LEU A 294 -8.28 20.10 -2.04
CA LEU A 294 -8.07 19.24 -3.21
C LEU A 294 -6.56 18.98 -3.33
N GLY A 295 -6.17 17.77 -3.71
CA GLY A 295 -4.76 17.42 -3.87
C GLY A 295 -4.03 18.37 -4.82
N VAL A 296 -2.71 18.52 -4.61
CA VAL A 296 -1.86 19.35 -5.47
C VAL A 296 -1.42 18.54 -6.68
N GLY A 297 -1.81 18.96 -7.87
CA GLY A 297 -1.34 18.45 -9.15
C GLY A 297 -0.96 19.58 -10.11
N ILE A 298 -0.44 19.21 -11.29
CA ILE A 298 -0.32 20.14 -12.43
C ILE A 298 -1.67 20.09 -13.17
N PRO A 299 -2.24 21.24 -13.61
CA PRO A 299 -3.42 21.24 -14.47
C PRO A 299 -3.19 20.48 -15.79
#